data_AF-A0A950RDS8-F1
#
_entry.id   AF-A0A950RDS8-F1
#
_cell.length_a   1.000
_cell.length_b   1.000
_cell.length_c   1.000
_cell.angle_alpha   90.00
_cell.angle_beta   90.00
_cell.angle_gamma   90.00
#
_symmetry.space_group_name_H-M   'P 1'
#
loop_
_entity.id
_entity.type
_entity.pdbx_description
1 polymer ?
#
loop_
_entity_poly.entity_id
_entity_poly.type
_entity_poly.pdbx_seq_one_letter_code
_entity_poly.pdbx_strand_id
1 'polypeptide(L)'
;MRMAMVLFVGVVCVAGVRAQVPKETSPDRRYGFEVDLENYPQATPQDTVKSVLTALNRNQVAYLLAQLTDPAWVDQRVKGLGGNFEDLVKEVSSKLSANPGAIRDLQRFANDGKWDVKGDTATGSLEDIKDRQVFLRKVGNRWFLENRNK
;
A
#
# COMPACT_ATOMS: atom_id res chain seq x y z
N MET A 1 53.89 46.68 -32.31
CA MET A 1 53.74 45.45 -33.12
C MET A 1 53.60 44.30 -32.12
N ARG A 2 52.40 43.70 -32.01
CA ARG A 2 52.06 42.33 -32.50
C ARG A 2 52.99 41.27 -31.86
N MET A 3 52.58 40.16 -31.24
CA MET A 3 51.32 39.46 -31.00
C MET A 3 51.69 38.15 -30.25
N ALA A 4 50.69 37.37 -29.81
CA ALA A 4 50.74 35.99 -29.27
C ALA A 4 51.14 35.87 -27.78
N MET A 5 50.26 35.63 -26.81
CA MET A 5 49.02 34.85 -26.73
C MET A 5 49.19 33.37 -27.11
N VAL A 6 49.44 32.54 -26.10
CA VAL A 6 49.04 31.11 -26.10
C VAL A 6 48.38 30.83 -24.76
N LEU A 7 47.06 30.73 -24.83
CA LEU A 7 46.13 30.43 -23.74
C LEU A 7 46.00 28.90 -23.68
N PHE A 8 46.61 28.25 -22.68
CA PHE A 8 46.38 26.81 -22.44
C PHE A 8 45.10 26.66 -21.61
N VAL A 9 43.98 26.41 -22.29
CA VAL A 9 42.72 26.02 -21.65
C VAL A 9 42.79 24.51 -21.38
N GLY A 10 43.17 24.16 -20.15
CA GLY A 10 43.02 22.81 -19.64
C GLY A 10 41.55 22.52 -19.35
N VAL A 11 40.86 21.87 -20.27
CA VAL A 11 39.52 21.31 -20.03
C VAL A 11 39.69 20.05 -19.18
N VAL A 12 39.46 20.18 -17.87
CA VAL A 12 39.28 19.03 -16.98
C VAL A 12 37.87 18.50 -17.21
N CYS A 13 37.77 17.39 -17.94
CA CYS A 13 36.55 16.60 -18.06
C CYS A 13 36.20 15.97 -16.70
N VAL A 14 35.40 16.67 -15.90
CA VAL A 14 34.71 16.04 -14.77
C VAL A 14 33.62 15.16 -15.35
N ALA A 15 33.95 13.90 -15.62
CA ALA A 15 32.96 12.86 -15.90
C ALA A 15 32.18 12.61 -14.60
N GLY A 16 31.18 13.45 -14.36
CA GLY A 16 30.15 13.20 -13.37
C GLY A 16 29.36 11.99 -13.79
N VAL A 17 29.82 10.79 -13.40
CA VAL A 17 29.00 9.59 -13.36
C VAL A 17 27.85 9.90 -12.40
N ARG A 18 26.74 10.40 -12.93
CA ARG A 18 25.48 10.38 -12.19
C ARG A 18 25.15 8.91 -12.01
N ALA A 19 25.47 8.39 -10.83
CA ALA A 19 24.86 7.19 -10.32
C ALA A 19 23.35 7.35 -10.52
N GLN A 20 22.81 6.62 -11.50
CA GLN A 20 21.39 6.46 -11.66
C GLN A 20 20.96 5.77 -10.37
N VAL A 21 20.43 6.54 -9.41
CA VAL A 21 19.65 6.00 -8.31
C VAL A 21 18.65 5.06 -9.00
N PRO A 22 18.66 3.75 -8.70
CA PRO A 22 17.72 2.83 -9.30
C PRO A 22 16.35 3.45 -9.10
N LYS A 23 15.67 3.73 -10.22
CA LYS A 23 14.28 4.11 -10.20
C LYS A 23 13.60 2.91 -9.56
N GLU A 24 13.34 2.97 -8.24
CA GLU A 24 12.45 2.04 -7.58
C GLU A 24 11.24 1.96 -8.50
N THR A 25 11.06 0.81 -9.14
CA THR A 25 9.87 0.52 -9.93
C THR A 25 8.74 0.44 -8.93
N SER A 26 8.24 1.62 -8.53
CA SER A 26 7.18 1.72 -7.57
C SER A 26 5.98 0.95 -8.12
N PRO A 27 5.31 0.11 -7.31
CA PRO A 27 4.05 -0.51 -7.66
C PRO A 27 2.91 0.53 -7.69
N ASP A 28 3.10 1.64 -8.39
CA ASP A 28 2.27 2.85 -8.33
C ASP A 28 0.94 2.69 -9.04
N ARG A 29 0.80 1.70 -9.93
CA ARG A 29 -0.47 1.40 -10.60
C ARG A 29 -0.78 -0.10 -10.53
N ARG A 30 -1.92 -0.47 -9.95
CA ARG A 30 -2.39 -1.86 -9.84
C ARG A 30 -3.83 -1.97 -10.28
N TYR A 31 -4.11 -2.90 -11.20
CA TYR A 31 -5.45 -3.11 -11.76
C TYR A 31 -6.11 -1.82 -12.30
N GLY A 32 -5.30 -0.89 -12.83
CA GLY A 32 -5.78 0.40 -13.33
C GLY A 32 -5.90 1.51 -12.30
N PHE A 33 -5.66 1.24 -11.01
CA PHE A 33 -5.72 2.24 -9.93
C PHE A 33 -4.33 2.76 -9.59
N GLU A 34 -4.19 4.08 -9.58
CA GLU A 34 -2.99 4.75 -9.07
C GLU A 34 -3.00 4.80 -7.54
N VAL A 35 -1.82 4.89 -6.93
CA VAL A 35 -1.68 5.09 -5.49
C VAL A 35 -2.03 6.53 -5.14
N ASP A 36 -2.98 6.71 -4.23
CA ASP A 36 -3.38 8.01 -3.69
C ASP A 36 -3.09 8.06 -2.18
N LEU A 37 -1.86 8.39 -1.81
CA LEU A 37 -1.43 8.48 -0.40
C LEU A 37 -1.96 9.71 0.32
N GLU A 38 -2.46 10.70 -0.42
CA GLU A 38 -3.06 11.91 0.16
C GLU A 38 -4.42 11.57 0.79
N ASN A 39 -5.27 10.84 0.06
CA ASN A 39 -6.57 10.41 0.58
C ASN A 39 -6.50 9.09 1.35
N TYR A 40 -5.48 8.26 1.09
CA TYR A 40 -5.32 6.93 1.67
C TYR A 40 -3.91 6.72 2.22
N PRO A 41 -3.53 7.38 3.31
CA PRO A 41 -2.21 7.21 3.90
C PRO A 41 -1.96 5.76 4.35
N GLN A 42 -0.74 5.28 4.15
CA GLN A 42 -0.32 3.91 4.48
C GLN A 42 1.03 3.87 5.22
N ALA A 43 1.43 4.98 5.85
CA ALA A 43 2.72 5.10 6.53
C ALA A 43 2.77 4.30 7.85
N THR A 44 1.63 4.19 8.54
CA THR A 44 1.48 3.45 9.80
C THR A 44 0.33 2.43 9.69
N PRO A 45 0.30 1.41 10.56
CA PRO A 45 -0.83 0.46 10.62
C PRO A 45 -2.18 1.17 10.84
N GLN A 46 -2.21 2.15 11.73
CA GLN A 46 -3.38 2.96 12.05
C GLN A 46 -3.89 3.72 10.82
N ASP A 47 -2.98 4.37 10.09
CA ASP A 47 -3.32 5.11 8.88
C ASP A 47 -3.90 4.18 7.82
N THR A 48 -3.29 3.01 7.61
CA THR A 48 -3.81 2.03 6.65
C THR A 48 -5.21 1.55 7.01
N VAL A 49 -5.51 1.27 8.29
CA VAL A 49 -6.88 0.87 8.68
C VAL A 49 -7.88 2.01 8.46
N LYS A 50 -7.51 3.25 8.75
CA LYS A 50 -8.34 4.43 8.44
C LYS A 50 -8.57 4.58 6.94
N SER A 51 -7.55 4.34 6.13
CA SER A 51 -7.64 4.32 4.66
C SER A 51 -8.58 3.22 4.16
N VAL A 52 -8.50 2.02 4.74
CA VAL A 52 -9.42 0.91 4.45
C VAL A 52 -10.86 1.31 4.75
N LEU A 53 -11.12 1.90 5.92
CA LEU A 53 -12.45 2.40 6.29
C LEU A 53 -12.95 3.48 5.35
N THR A 54 -12.07 4.39 4.94
CA THR A 54 -12.40 5.46 3.99
C THR A 54 -12.82 4.87 2.64
N ALA A 55 -12.07 3.88 2.13
CA ALA A 55 -12.41 3.18 0.90
C ALA A 55 -13.75 2.43 1.01
N LEU A 56 -14.00 1.74 2.12
CA LEU A 56 -15.27 1.05 2.38
C LEU A 56 -16.46 2.01 2.44
N ASN A 57 -16.33 3.12 3.17
CA ASN A 57 -17.38 4.13 3.30
C ASN A 57 -17.70 4.82 1.96
N ARG A 58 -16.71 4.93 1.08
CA ARG A 58 -16.86 5.45 -0.29
C ARG A 58 -17.26 4.38 -1.32
N ASN A 59 -17.53 3.14 -0.87
CA ASN A 59 -17.82 1.98 -1.72
C ASN A 59 -16.74 1.69 -2.79
N GLN A 60 -15.47 2.01 -2.49
CA GLN A 60 -14.33 1.82 -3.38
C GLN A 60 -13.63 0.47 -3.13
N VAL A 61 -14.39 -0.62 -3.24
CA VAL A 61 -13.86 -1.99 -2.99
C VAL A 61 -12.72 -2.35 -3.95
N ALA A 62 -12.81 -1.91 -5.21
CA ALA A 62 -11.74 -2.11 -6.18
C ALA A 62 -10.42 -1.44 -5.78
N TYR A 63 -10.48 -0.19 -5.28
CA TYR A 63 -9.30 0.50 -4.77
C TYR A 63 -8.73 -0.17 -3.51
N LEU A 64 -9.60 -0.56 -2.57
CA LEU A 64 -9.21 -1.29 -1.37
C LEU A 64 -8.39 -2.54 -1.72
N LEU A 65 -8.86 -3.33 -2.69
CA LEU A 65 -8.16 -4.52 -3.13
C LEU A 65 -6.87 -4.18 -3.88
N ALA A 66 -6.90 -3.19 -4.77
CA ALA A 66 -5.72 -2.84 -5.57
C ALA A 66 -4.57 -2.25 -4.73
N GLN A 67 -4.88 -1.38 -3.77
CA GLN A 67 -3.89 -0.51 -3.12
C GLN A 67 -3.77 -0.67 -1.60
N LEU A 68 -4.80 -1.17 -0.92
CA LEU A 68 -4.83 -1.25 0.55
C LEU A 68 -4.73 -2.67 1.10
N THR A 69 -4.86 -3.69 0.26
CA THR A 69 -4.80 -5.11 0.62
C THR A 69 -3.46 -5.72 0.21
N ASP A 70 -2.98 -6.72 0.94
CA ASP A 70 -1.73 -7.44 0.67
C ASP A 70 -1.61 -7.81 -0.82
N PRO A 71 -0.62 -7.26 -1.55
CA PRO A 71 -0.47 -7.47 -2.97
C PRO A 71 -0.46 -8.93 -3.39
N ALA A 72 0.29 -9.76 -2.66
CA ALA A 72 0.49 -11.15 -3.02
C ALA A 72 -0.82 -11.95 -2.90
N TRP A 73 -1.61 -11.67 -1.87
CA TRP A 73 -2.91 -12.30 -1.68
C TRP A 73 -3.88 -11.94 -2.81
N VAL A 74 -3.93 -10.66 -3.21
CA VAL A 74 -4.81 -10.19 -4.28
C VAL A 74 -4.41 -10.85 -5.60
N ASP A 75 -3.13 -10.81 -5.96
CA ASP A 75 -2.62 -11.40 -7.20
C ASP A 75 -2.92 -12.92 -7.26
N GLN A 76 -2.75 -13.62 -6.14
CA GLN A 76 -3.08 -15.04 -6.02
C GLN A 76 -4.58 -15.31 -6.21
N ARG A 77 -5.45 -14.51 -5.58
CA ARG A 77 -6.91 -14.67 -5.71
C ARG A 77 -7.39 -14.38 -7.13
N VAL A 78 -6.88 -13.32 -7.74
CA VAL A 78 -7.19 -12.97 -9.14
C VAL A 78 -6.77 -14.10 -10.07
N LYS A 79 -5.56 -14.66 -9.88
CA LYS A 79 -5.12 -15.83 -10.66
C LYS A 79 -6.05 -17.03 -10.48
N GLY A 80 -6.53 -17.28 -9.25
CA GLY A 80 -7.51 -18.34 -8.97
C GLY A 80 -8.88 -18.12 -9.63
N LEU A 81 -9.23 -16.87 -9.92
CA LEU A 81 -10.45 -16.45 -10.63
C LEU A 81 -10.22 -16.28 -12.15
N GLY A 82 -9.23 -16.98 -12.72
CA GLY A 82 -8.94 -16.92 -14.16
C GLY A 82 -8.33 -15.60 -14.64
N GLY A 83 -7.75 -14.82 -13.72
CA GLY A 83 -7.16 -13.51 -14.03
C GLY A 83 -8.14 -12.34 -13.98
N ASN A 84 -9.41 -12.57 -13.60
CA ASN A 84 -10.41 -11.52 -13.57
C ASN A 84 -10.46 -10.80 -12.21
N PHE A 85 -9.94 -9.57 -12.16
CA PHE A 85 -9.99 -8.75 -10.96
C PHE A 85 -11.41 -8.32 -10.59
N GLU A 86 -12.29 -8.08 -11.58
CA GLU A 86 -13.66 -7.64 -11.31
C GLU A 86 -14.46 -8.70 -10.55
N ASP A 87 -14.19 -9.98 -10.79
CA ASP A 87 -14.87 -11.07 -10.08
C ASP A 87 -14.44 -11.13 -8.61
N LEU A 88 -13.18 -10.81 -8.31
CA LEU A 88 -12.74 -10.64 -6.92
C LEU A 88 -13.44 -9.46 -6.26
N VAL A 89 -13.57 -8.33 -6.98
CA VAL A 89 -14.28 -7.14 -6.48
C VAL A 89 -15.73 -7.49 -6.15
N LYS A 90 -16.45 -8.20 -7.04
CA LYS A 90 -17.82 -8.65 -6.80
C LYS A 90 -17.91 -9.57 -5.59
N GLU A 91 -17.05 -10.58 -5.50
CA GLU A 91 -17.03 -11.54 -4.38
C GLU A 91 -16.86 -10.83 -3.03
N VAL A 92 -15.87 -9.93 -2.94
CA VAL A 92 -15.57 -9.18 -1.71
C VAL A 92 -16.69 -8.19 -1.39
N SER A 93 -17.25 -7.51 -2.39
CA SER A 93 -18.39 -6.61 -2.20
C SER A 93 -19.59 -7.35 -1.61
N SER A 94 -19.95 -8.52 -2.15
CA SER A 94 -21.04 -9.35 -1.62
C SER A 94 -20.79 -9.80 -0.18
N LYS A 95 -19.56 -10.19 0.16
CA LYS A 95 -19.19 -10.59 1.53
C LYS A 95 -19.28 -9.43 2.52
N LEU A 96 -18.85 -8.24 2.12
CA LEU A 96 -18.95 -7.03 2.96
C LEU A 96 -20.41 -6.63 3.20
N SER A 97 -21.26 -6.68 2.18
CA SER A 97 -22.70 -6.43 2.33
C SER A 97 -23.39 -7.43 3.26
N ALA A 98 -22.95 -8.70 3.26
CA ALA A 98 -23.48 -9.73 4.15
C ALA A 98 -23.03 -9.58 5.61
N ASN A 99 -21.97 -8.81 5.90
CA ASN A 99 -21.43 -8.63 7.24
C ASN A 99 -21.14 -7.16 7.59
N PRO A 100 -22.18 -6.35 7.83
CA PRO A 100 -22.01 -4.94 8.22
C PRO A 100 -21.31 -4.77 9.58
N GLY A 101 -21.31 -5.81 10.43
CA GLY A 101 -20.60 -5.79 11.72
C GLY A 101 -19.09 -5.63 11.56
N ALA A 102 -18.51 -6.24 10.52
CA ALA A 102 -17.07 -6.16 10.25
C ALA A 102 -16.56 -4.73 10.05
N ILE A 103 -17.37 -3.85 9.45
CA ILE A 103 -17.00 -2.44 9.26
C ILE A 103 -16.95 -1.71 10.62
N ARG A 104 -17.91 -1.99 11.51
CA ARG A 104 -17.91 -1.42 12.86
C ARG A 104 -16.70 -1.88 13.66
N ASP A 105 -16.32 -3.15 13.53
CA ASP A 105 -15.12 -3.65 14.22
C ASP A 105 -13.85 -2.99 13.68
N LEU A 106 -13.71 -2.85 12.35
CA LEU A 106 -12.60 -2.11 11.75
C LEU A 106 -12.55 -0.66 12.24
N GLN A 107 -13.71 0.00 12.38
CA GLN A 107 -13.81 1.36 12.94
C GLN A 107 -13.26 1.39 14.37
N ARG A 108 -13.55 0.38 15.18
CA ARG A 108 -12.98 0.26 16.53
C ARG A 108 -11.46 0.04 16.50
N PHE A 109 -10.95 -0.84 15.64
CA PHE A 109 -9.49 -1.02 15.50
C PHE A 109 -8.76 0.26 15.07
N ALA A 110 -9.39 1.09 14.24
CA ALA A 110 -8.81 2.36 13.80
C ALA A 110 -8.71 3.42 14.93
N ASN A 111 -9.63 3.39 15.89
CA ASN A 111 -9.71 4.38 16.96
C ASN A 111 -9.07 3.88 18.27
N ASP A 112 -9.38 2.65 18.65
CA ASP A 112 -9.07 2.09 19.98
C ASP A 112 -8.08 0.92 19.90
N GLY A 113 -7.67 0.53 18.69
CA GLY A 113 -6.79 -0.63 18.48
C GLY A 113 -5.42 -0.44 19.12
N LYS A 114 -4.97 -1.46 19.85
CA LYS A 114 -3.59 -1.59 20.30
C LYS A 114 -2.78 -2.32 19.25
N TRP A 115 -1.70 -1.69 18.81
CA TRP A 115 -0.88 -2.14 17.69
C TRP A 115 0.46 -2.69 18.19
N ASP A 116 0.68 -3.98 17.99
CA ASP A 116 1.97 -4.64 18.19
C ASP A 116 2.69 -4.75 16.83
N VAL A 117 3.73 -3.93 16.64
CA VAL A 117 4.50 -3.85 15.39
C VAL A 117 5.80 -4.64 15.53
N LYS A 118 6.00 -5.64 14.66
CA LYS A 118 7.17 -6.53 14.65
C LYS A 118 7.73 -6.63 13.24
N GLY A 119 8.77 -5.84 12.98
CA GLY A 119 9.40 -5.75 11.65
C GLY A 119 8.38 -5.32 10.60
N ASP A 120 8.13 -6.19 9.63
CA ASP A 120 7.20 -5.96 8.51
C ASP A 120 5.78 -6.48 8.78
N THR A 121 5.44 -6.73 10.03
CA THR A 121 4.09 -7.18 10.42
C THR A 121 3.55 -6.32 11.56
N ALA A 122 2.23 -6.12 11.58
CA ALA A 122 1.54 -5.45 12.68
C ALA A 122 0.26 -6.21 13.02
N THR A 123 -0.01 -6.35 14.31
CA THR A 123 -1.24 -6.95 14.83
C THR A 123 -2.00 -5.90 15.64
N GLY A 124 -3.21 -5.59 15.22
CA GLY A 124 -4.17 -4.78 15.94
C GLY A 124 -5.06 -5.67 16.82
N SER A 125 -5.21 -5.31 18.09
CA SER A 125 -6.09 -5.98 19.06
C SER A 125 -6.97 -4.95 19.78
N LEU A 126 -8.13 -5.38 20.27
CA LEU A 126 -8.99 -4.58 21.14
C LEU A 126 -8.98 -5.21 22.54
N GLU A 127 -8.90 -4.40 23.60
CA GLU A 127 -8.80 -4.93 24.97
C GLU A 127 -10.02 -5.74 25.40
N ASP A 128 -11.20 -5.34 24.92
CA ASP A 128 -12.48 -5.96 25.24
C ASP A 128 -12.83 -7.14 24.32
N ILE A 129 -12.12 -7.32 23.19
CA ILE A 129 -12.38 -8.41 22.24
C ILE A 129 -11.08 -9.17 21.95
N LYS A 130 -10.82 -10.21 22.74
CA LYS A 130 -9.62 -11.05 22.63
C LYS A 130 -9.57 -11.90 21.36
N ASP A 131 -10.74 -12.22 20.80
CA ASP A 131 -10.87 -13.16 19.68
C ASP A 131 -10.81 -12.47 18.30
N ARG A 132 -10.73 -11.14 18.27
CA ARG A 132 -10.65 -10.38 17.02
C ARG A 132 -9.32 -9.66 16.92
N GLN A 133 -8.67 -9.86 15.78
CA GLN A 133 -7.41 -9.22 15.47
C GLN A 133 -7.43 -8.75 14.02
N VAL A 134 -6.74 -7.64 13.76
CA VAL A 134 -6.47 -7.14 12.40
C VAL A 134 -4.99 -7.31 12.14
N PHE A 135 -4.65 -7.91 11.01
CA PHE A 135 -3.26 -8.13 10.63
C PHE A 135 -2.90 -7.21 9.47
N LEU A 136 -1.69 -6.65 9.52
CA LEU A 136 -1.12 -5.90 8.42
C LEU A 136 0.29 -6.40 8.13
N ARG A 137 0.67 -6.25 6.86
CA ARG A 137 2.02 -6.49 6.37
C ARG A 137 2.57 -5.22 5.75
N LYS A 138 3.85 -4.95 5.99
CA LYS A 138 4.60 -3.88 5.33
C LYS A 138 5.21 -4.43 4.03
N VAL A 139 5.00 -3.73 2.92
CA VAL A 139 5.66 -4.01 1.65
C VAL A 139 6.30 -2.71 1.17
N GLY A 140 7.63 -2.69 1.09
CA GLY A 140 8.39 -1.46 0.91
C GLY A 140 8.10 -0.49 2.06
N ASN A 141 7.62 0.72 1.73
CA ASN A 141 7.32 1.77 2.71
C ASN A 141 5.84 1.86 3.10
N ARG A 142 4.99 0.91 2.68
CA ARG A 142 3.54 0.98 2.92
C ARG A 142 3.01 -0.22 3.69
N TRP A 143 2.03 0.02 4.54
CA TRP A 143 1.27 -1.01 5.25
C TRP A 143 0.02 -1.41 4.47
N PHE A 144 -0.26 -2.71 4.44
CA PHE A 144 -1.39 -3.32 3.73
C PHE A 144 -2.16 -4.23 4.66
N LEU A 145 -3.48 -4.27 4.50
CA LEU A 145 -4.36 -5.21 5.20
C LEU A 145 -4.06 -6.65 4.75
N GLU A 146 -3.71 -7.51 5.70
CA GLU A 146 -3.41 -8.91 5.45
C GLU A 146 -4.65 -9.76 5.72
N ASN A 147 -5.11 -10.50 4.71
CA ASN A 147 -6.18 -11.46 4.87
C ASN A 147 -5.59 -12.84 5.27
N ARG A 148 -5.78 -13.22 6.55
CA ARG A 148 -5.32 -14.51 7.09
C ARG A 148 -6.37 -15.62 7.08
N ASN A 149 -7.56 -15.36 6.54
CA ASN A 149 -8.56 -16.42 6.38
C ASN A 149 -8.06 -17.40 5.33
N LYS A 150 -7.80 -18.63 5.76
CA LYS A 150 -7.45 -19.78 4.91
C LYS A 150 -8.70 -20.38 4.27
#